data_AF-A0A7Y5L702-F1
#
_entry.id   AF-A0A7Y5L702-F1
#
_cell.length_a   1.000
_cell.length_b   1.000
_cell.length_c   1.000
_cell.angle_alpha   90.00
_cell.angle_beta   90.00
_cell.angle_gamma   90.00
#
_symmetry.space_group_name_H-M   'P 1'
#
loop_
_entity.id
_entity.type
_entity.pdbx_description
1 polymer ?
#
loop_
_entity_poly.entity_id
_entity_poly.type
_entity_poly.pdbx_seq_one_letter_code
_entity_poly.pdbx_strand_id
1 'polypeptide(L)'
;MKKNFNLADVDTMTSLIDAIFSEMNVGLIVYQVENWNARDSLKLVYANKQASKYTGSDMSRMLGKYILEAFPALQQTDIPEQYLEVAQTRQSRTIGAFEYGDVNVGKNYYALKAFPMPNDCVGVLFENITMRKQMEEMIKQYSEQARDKNVAA
;
A
#
# COMPACT_ATOMS: atom_id res chain seq x y z
N MET A 1 4.68 33.53 17.27
CA MET A 1 5.17 32.59 18.30
C MET A 1 5.63 31.32 17.62
N LYS A 2 6.92 30.97 17.65
CA LYS A 2 7.36 29.64 17.23
C LYS A 2 6.89 28.66 18.30
N LYS A 3 5.99 27.72 17.97
CA LYS A 3 5.71 26.58 18.85
C LYS A 3 7.05 25.90 19.11
N ASN A 4 7.37 25.63 20.38
CA ASN A 4 8.55 24.84 20.72
C ASN A 4 8.42 23.48 20.03
N PHE A 5 9.36 23.18 19.13
CA PHE A 5 9.43 21.91 18.44
C PHE A 5 10.04 20.90 19.41
N ASN A 6 9.18 20.10 20.05
CA ASN A 6 9.60 19.06 20.98
C ASN A 6 9.20 17.69 20.43
N LEU A 7 10.18 16.88 20.04
CA LEU A 7 9.91 15.53 19.52
C LEU A 7 9.44 14.53 20.61
N ALA A 8 9.53 14.89 21.89
CA ALA A 8 8.94 14.09 22.97
C ALA A 8 7.42 14.32 23.13
N ASP A 9 6.89 15.38 22.50
CA ASP A 9 5.45 15.63 22.45
C ASP A 9 4.79 14.74 21.39
N VAL A 10 3.82 13.92 21.83
CA VAL A 10 3.19 12.89 20.98
C VAL A 10 2.45 13.51 19.80
N ASP A 11 1.79 14.65 19.99
CA ASP A 11 1.06 15.33 18.93
C ASP A 11 2.01 15.92 17.87
N THR A 12 3.14 16.49 18.32
CA THR A 12 4.20 16.98 17.44
C THR A 12 4.83 15.86 16.62
N MET A 13 5.12 14.71 17.25
CA MET A 13 5.66 13.54 16.56
C MET A 13 4.68 12.98 15.53
N THR A 14 3.41 12.82 15.92
CA THR A 14 2.34 12.33 15.03
C THR A 14 2.19 13.24 13.82
N SER A 15 2.18 14.55 14.04
CA SER A 15 2.07 15.55 12.96
C SER A 15 3.26 15.50 12.00
N LEU A 16 4.47 15.28 12.52
CA LEU A 16 5.67 15.14 11.70
C LEU A 16 5.62 13.88 10.83
N ILE A 17 5.20 12.75 11.40
CA ILE A 17 5.07 11.48 10.68
C ILE A 17 4.03 11.60 9.56
N ASP A 18 2.87 12.21 9.84
CA ASP A 18 1.83 12.50 8.85
C ASP A 18 2.38 13.35 7.69
N ALA A 19 3.17 14.39 7.99
CA ALA A 19 3.78 15.25 6.99
C ALA A 19 4.78 14.48 6.10
N ILE A 20 5.67 13.67 6.70
CA ILE A 20 6.66 12.87 5.96
C ILE A 20 5.96 11.92 4.99
N PHE A 21 4.95 11.17 5.46
CA PHE A 21 4.23 10.22 4.60
C PHE A 21 3.45 10.91 3.48
N SER A 22 2.91 12.11 3.73
CA SER A 22 2.25 12.91 2.70
C SER A 22 3.23 13.35 1.62
N GLU A 23 4.42 13.84 1.98
CA GLU A 23 5.46 14.25 1.03
C GLU A 23 6.02 13.07 0.23
N MET A 24 6.23 11.92 0.89
CA MET A 24 6.69 10.70 0.24
C MET A 24 5.66 10.10 -0.72
N ASN A 25 4.40 10.56 -0.70
CA ASN A 25 3.34 10.02 -1.54
C ASN A 25 3.20 8.49 -1.37
N VAL A 26 3.23 8.00 -0.13
CA VAL A 26 3.09 6.56 0.17
C VAL A 26 1.88 6.29 1.08
N GLY A 27 1.08 5.31 0.70
CA GLY A 27 0.06 4.73 1.57
C GLY A 27 0.72 3.83 2.60
N LEU A 28 0.28 3.91 3.85
CA LEU A 28 0.65 2.98 4.91
C LEU A 28 -0.62 2.36 5.49
N ILE A 29 -0.68 1.02 5.49
CA ILE A 29 -1.65 0.24 6.25
C ILE A 29 -0.87 -0.62 7.24
N VAL A 30 -1.43 -0.80 8.43
CA VAL A 30 -0.90 -1.72 9.44
C VAL A 30 -1.94 -2.78 9.72
N TYR A 31 -1.49 -4.03 9.69
CA TYR A 31 -2.27 -5.17 10.13
C TYR A 31 -1.70 -5.73 11.42
N GLN A 32 -2.56 -6.16 12.33
CA GLN A 32 -2.20 -7.00 13.48
C GLN A 32 -2.58 -8.45 13.16
N VAL A 33 -1.69 -9.39 13.44
CA VAL A 33 -2.00 -10.82 13.33
C VAL A 33 -2.76 -11.27 14.58
N GLU A 34 -4.03 -11.64 14.43
CA GLU A 34 -4.82 -12.17 15.55
C GLU A 34 -4.76 -13.70 15.67
N ASN A 35 -4.51 -14.42 14.56
CA ASN A 35 -4.40 -15.88 14.55
C ASN A 35 -3.41 -16.40 13.49
N TRP A 36 -2.24 -16.85 13.95
CA TRP A 36 -1.16 -17.34 13.09
C TRP A 36 -1.50 -18.54 12.18
N ASN A 37 -2.60 -19.24 12.45
CA ASN A 37 -3.02 -20.41 11.67
C ASN A 37 -4.10 -20.09 10.63
N ALA A 38 -4.49 -18.82 10.50
CA ALA A 38 -5.56 -18.39 9.61
C ALA A 38 -5.11 -17.19 8.77
N ARG A 39 -5.14 -17.35 7.44
CA ARG A 39 -4.65 -16.35 6.47
C ARG A 39 -5.47 -15.05 6.46
N ASP A 40 -6.71 -15.10 6.91
CA ASP A 40 -7.62 -13.96 6.99
C ASP A 40 -7.52 -13.19 8.32
N SER A 41 -6.76 -13.66 9.29
CA SER A 41 -6.67 -13.09 10.65
C SER A 41 -5.93 -11.76 10.78
N LEU A 42 -5.50 -11.19 9.66
CA LEU A 42 -4.83 -9.89 9.60
C LEU A 42 -5.86 -8.79 9.77
N LYS A 43 -5.91 -8.19 10.95
CA LYS A 43 -6.85 -7.12 11.28
C LYS A 43 -6.25 -5.76 10.98
N LEU A 44 -6.96 -4.93 10.24
CA LEU A 44 -6.51 -3.58 9.90
C LEU A 44 -6.61 -2.68 11.13
N VAL A 45 -5.48 -2.29 11.70
CA VAL A 45 -5.44 -1.47 12.95
C VAL A 45 -5.05 -0.02 12.72
N TYR A 46 -4.46 0.29 11.57
CA TYR A 46 -4.13 1.66 11.19
C TYR A 46 -4.06 1.83 9.68
N ALA A 47 -4.43 3.01 9.21
CA ALA A 47 -4.18 3.47 7.84
C ALA A 47 -3.91 4.97 7.84
N ASN A 48 -2.91 5.42 7.07
CA ASN A 48 -2.66 6.85 6.90
C ASN A 48 -3.64 7.50 5.90
N LYS A 49 -3.68 8.83 5.86
CA LYS A 49 -4.55 9.58 4.93
C LYS A 49 -4.25 9.25 3.46
N GLN A 50 -2.98 9.01 3.13
CA GLN A 50 -2.56 8.73 1.76
C GLN A 50 -3.10 7.37 1.27
N ALA A 51 -3.22 6.38 2.14
CA ALA A 51 -3.84 5.09 1.82
C ALA A 51 -5.29 5.27 1.36
N SER A 52 -6.05 6.18 1.98
CA SER A 52 -7.41 6.49 1.55
C SER A 52 -7.46 7.13 0.16
N LYS A 53 -6.54 8.06 -0.12
CA LYS A 53 -6.44 8.70 -1.45
C LYS A 53 -6.11 7.69 -2.54
N TYR A 54 -5.21 6.75 -2.27
CA TYR A 54 -4.76 5.77 -3.27
C TYR A 54 -5.72 4.63 -3.54
N THR A 55 -6.49 4.23 -2.53
CA THR A 55 -7.56 3.25 -2.69
C THR A 55 -8.85 3.88 -3.22
N GLY A 56 -8.98 5.22 -3.16
CA GLY A 56 -10.22 5.91 -3.48
C GLY A 56 -11.34 5.63 -2.47
N SER A 57 -10.97 5.13 -1.29
CA SER A 57 -11.89 4.65 -0.26
C SER A 57 -11.52 5.21 1.10
N ASP A 58 -12.52 5.47 1.94
CA ASP A 58 -12.29 5.95 3.31
C ASP A 58 -11.80 4.79 4.19
N MET A 59 -10.48 4.73 4.41
CA MET A 59 -9.86 3.65 5.19
C MET A 59 -10.30 3.65 6.65
N SER A 60 -10.85 4.76 7.18
CA SER A 60 -11.39 4.77 8.54
C SER A 60 -12.54 3.78 8.72
N ARG A 61 -13.29 3.49 7.64
CA ARG A 61 -14.39 2.50 7.62
C ARG A 61 -13.90 1.06 7.52
N MET A 62 -12.60 0.86 7.25
CA MET A 62 -11.97 -0.45 7.15
C MET A 62 -11.19 -0.81 8.42
N LEU A 63 -10.97 0.16 9.33
CA LEU A 63 -10.36 -0.10 10.62
C LEU A 63 -11.16 -1.15 11.42
N GLY A 64 -10.45 -2.09 12.01
CA GLY A 64 -11.00 -3.20 12.78
C GLY A 64 -11.48 -4.39 11.96
N LYS A 65 -11.58 -4.28 10.63
CA LYS A 65 -11.94 -5.38 9.74
C LYS A 65 -10.76 -6.29 9.47
N TYR A 66 -11.05 -7.54 9.17
CA TYR A 66 -10.06 -8.49 8.65
C TYR A 66 -9.70 -8.16 7.20
N ILE A 67 -8.49 -8.54 6.78
CA ILE A 67 -7.93 -8.19 5.47
C ILE A 67 -8.87 -8.57 4.32
N LEU A 68 -9.52 -9.73 4.38
CA LEU A 68 -10.42 -10.19 3.33
C LEU A 68 -11.82 -9.57 3.39
N GLU A 69 -12.19 -8.94 4.51
CA GLU A 69 -13.40 -8.13 4.60
C GLU A 69 -13.15 -6.72 4.06
N ALA A 70 -11.98 -6.15 4.34
CA ALA A 70 -11.56 -4.84 3.83
C ALA A 70 -11.21 -4.89 2.34
N PHE A 71 -10.58 -5.97 1.89
CA PHE A 71 -10.00 -6.14 0.55
C PHE A 71 -10.33 -7.53 -0.03
N PRO A 72 -11.61 -7.82 -0.40
CA PRO A 72 -12.05 -9.16 -0.77
C PRO A 72 -11.32 -9.79 -1.95
N ALA A 73 -10.85 -8.99 -2.92
CA ALA A 73 -10.12 -9.54 -4.07
C ALA A 73 -8.79 -10.21 -3.69
N LEU A 74 -8.22 -9.90 -2.53
CA LEU A 74 -6.99 -10.54 -2.04
C LEU A 74 -7.18 -12.03 -1.75
N GLN A 75 -8.40 -12.52 -1.62
CA GLN A 75 -8.72 -13.95 -1.48
C GLN A 75 -8.11 -14.80 -2.60
N GLN A 76 -7.96 -14.23 -3.80
CA GLN A 76 -7.43 -14.91 -4.99
C GLN A 76 -5.91 -14.72 -5.17
N THR A 77 -5.23 -14.15 -4.17
CA THR A 77 -3.79 -13.89 -4.18
C THR A 77 -3.11 -14.64 -3.03
N ASP A 78 -1.79 -14.60 -2.97
CA ASP A 78 -0.98 -15.09 -1.84
C ASP A 78 -0.55 -13.96 -0.88
N ILE A 79 -1.05 -12.73 -1.10
CA ILE A 79 -0.65 -11.54 -0.33
C ILE A 79 -0.92 -11.69 1.18
N PRO A 80 -2.08 -12.20 1.64
CA PRO A 80 -2.31 -12.41 3.07
C PRO A 80 -1.26 -13.34 3.71
N GLU A 81 -0.91 -14.45 3.05
CA GLU A 81 0.14 -15.37 3.51
C GLU A 81 1.50 -14.69 3.53
N GLN A 82 1.85 -13.92 2.50
CA GLN A 82 3.10 -13.17 2.48
C GLN A 82 3.21 -12.18 3.64
N TYR A 83 2.11 -11.54 4.06
CA TYR A 83 2.11 -10.68 5.24
C TYR A 83 2.32 -11.47 6.53
N LEU A 84 1.63 -12.61 6.69
CA LEU A 84 1.86 -13.50 7.83
C LEU A 84 3.32 -13.95 7.91
N GLU A 85 3.91 -14.36 6.78
CA GLU A 85 5.32 -14.73 6.70
C GLU A 85 6.25 -13.58 7.11
N VAL A 86 5.97 -12.34 6.68
CA VAL A 86 6.75 -11.15 7.07
C VAL A 86 6.71 -10.96 8.59
N ALA A 87 5.53 -11.13 9.21
CA ALA A 87 5.38 -11.02 10.65
C ALA A 87 6.09 -12.16 11.40
N GLN A 88 6.00 -13.40 10.89
CA GLN A 88 6.64 -14.58 11.47
C GLN A 88 8.17 -14.53 11.38
N THR A 89 8.68 -14.28 10.18
CA THR A 89 10.13 -14.32 9.88
C THR A 89 10.85 -13.07 10.32
N ARG A 90 10.13 -11.98 10.59
CA ARG A 90 10.67 -10.65 10.87
C ARG A 90 11.57 -10.14 9.74
N GLN A 91 11.29 -10.53 8.50
CA GLN A 91 12.00 -10.07 7.30
C GLN A 91 11.07 -9.25 6.42
N SER A 92 11.58 -8.13 5.89
CA SER A 92 10.82 -7.31 4.95
C SER A 92 10.72 -8.00 3.59
N ARG A 93 9.58 -7.82 2.90
CA ARG A 93 9.32 -8.40 1.58
C ARG A 93 8.84 -7.32 0.62
N THR A 94 9.48 -7.23 -0.54
CA THR A 94 8.96 -6.46 -1.68
C THR A 94 8.06 -7.39 -2.49
N ILE A 95 6.76 -7.10 -2.53
CA ILE A 95 5.77 -7.89 -3.27
C ILE A 95 5.78 -7.49 -4.76
N GLY A 96 6.10 -6.23 -5.04
CA GLY A 96 6.18 -5.70 -6.39
C GLY A 96 4.86 -5.11 -6.85
N ALA A 97 4.74 -4.95 -8.17
CA ALA A 97 3.62 -4.29 -8.82
C ALA A 97 2.54 -5.30 -9.24
N PHE A 98 1.28 -5.06 -8.89
CA PHE A 98 0.14 -5.83 -9.37
C PHE A 98 -1.09 -4.96 -9.61
N GLU A 99 -2.03 -5.46 -10.41
CA GLU A 99 -3.32 -4.83 -10.62
C GLU A 99 -4.29 -5.26 -9.52
N TYR A 100 -4.98 -4.30 -8.92
CA TYR A 100 -5.96 -4.54 -7.87
C TYR A 100 -7.22 -3.71 -8.09
N GLY A 101 -8.37 -4.30 -7.80
CA GLY A 101 -9.66 -3.61 -7.70
C GLY A 101 -10.74 -4.57 -7.21
N ASP A 102 -11.70 -4.05 -6.47
CA ASP A 102 -12.84 -4.79 -5.94
C ASP A 102 -14.06 -3.86 -5.73
N VAL A 103 -15.04 -4.32 -4.96
CA VAL A 103 -16.25 -3.55 -4.62
C VAL A 103 -15.95 -2.31 -3.75
N ASN A 104 -14.83 -2.32 -3.02
CA ASN A 104 -14.41 -1.26 -2.12
C ASN A 104 -13.38 -0.31 -2.78
N VAL A 105 -12.59 -0.79 -3.75
CA VAL A 105 -11.41 -0.10 -4.29
C VAL A 105 -11.43 -0.13 -5.81
N GLY A 106 -11.28 1.04 -6.43
CA GLY A 106 -11.21 1.15 -7.89
C GLY A 106 -10.01 0.42 -8.50
N LYS A 107 -10.15 -0.08 -9.73
CA LYS A 107 -9.11 -0.82 -10.45
C LYS A 107 -7.88 0.07 -10.72
N ASN A 108 -6.74 -0.28 -10.15
CA ASN A 108 -5.47 0.45 -10.24
C ASN A 108 -4.28 -0.51 -10.15
N TYR A 109 -3.09 -0.03 -10.51
CA TYR A 109 -1.83 -0.73 -10.26
C TYR A 109 -1.19 -0.22 -8.97
N TYR A 110 -0.77 -1.16 -8.11
CA TYR A 110 -0.11 -0.85 -6.86
C TYR A 110 1.25 -1.55 -6.75
N ALA A 111 2.25 -0.83 -6.22
CA ALA A 111 3.53 -1.41 -5.84
C ALA A 111 3.62 -1.53 -4.32
N LEU A 112 3.88 -2.73 -3.80
CA LEU A 112 3.80 -3.02 -2.36
C LEU A 112 5.14 -3.45 -1.76
N LYS A 113 5.37 -2.99 -0.53
CA LYS A 113 6.43 -3.48 0.36
C LYS A 113 5.85 -3.71 1.75
N ALA A 114 6.01 -4.93 2.25
CA ALA A 114 5.64 -5.31 3.60
C ALA A 114 6.88 -5.39 4.49
N PHE A 115 6.74 -5.03 5.77
CA PHE A 115 7.81 -5.07 6.75
C PHE A 115 7.25 -5.39 8.14
N PRO A 116 8.02 -6.09 8.99
CA PRO A 116 7.57 -6.44 10.32
C PRO A 116 7.53 -5.21 11.23
N MET A 117 6.59 -5.21 12.17
CA MET A 117 6.49 -4.21 13.23
C MET A 117 6.33 -4.88 14.60
N PRO A 118 6.56 -4.14 15.71
CA PRO A 118 6.29 -4.65 17.06
C PRO A 118 4.83 -5.09 17.23
N ASN A 119 4.54 -5.84 18.30
CA ASN A 119 3.18 -6.27 18.68
C ASN A 119 2.47 -7.10 17.60
N ASP A 120 3.21 -8.02 16.97
CA ASP A 120 2.70 -8.93 15.95
C ASP A 120 1.99 -8.20 14.80
N CYS A 121 2.53 -7.03 14.45
CA CYS A 121 2.02 -6.21 13.37
C CYS A 121 2.89 -6.31 12.12
N VAL A 122 2.26 -6.06 10.98
CA VAL A 122 2.88 -5.91 9.66
C VAL A 122 2.52 -4.54 9.13
N GLY A 123 3.55 -3.77 8.78
CA GLY A 123 3.38 -2.53 8.03
C GLY A 123 3.40 -2.84 6.53
N VAL A 124 2.50 -2.23 5.78
CA VAL A 124 2.42 -2.34 4.32
C VAL A 124 2.49 -0.94 3.74
N LEU A 125 3.62 -0.64 3.09
CA LEU A 125 3.75 0.54 2.25
C LEU A 125 3.27 0.21 0.84
N PHE A 126 2.54 1.14 0.25
CA PHE A 126 2.11 1.01 -1.12
C PHE A 126 2.01 2.34 -1.86
N GLU A 127 2.26 2.28 -3.15
CA GLU A 127 2.12 3.39 -4.10
C GLU A 127 1.08 3.03 -5.15
N ASN A 128 0.24 3.98 -5.56
CA ASN A 128 -0.54 3.85 -6.79
C ASN A 128 0.37 4.22 -7.97
N ILE A 129 0.73 3.24 -8.79
CA ILE A 129 1.67 3.39 -9.91
C ILE A 129 0.95 3.37 -11.26
N THR A 130 -0.38 3.54 -11.27
CA THR A 130 -1.21 3.46 -12.47
C THR A 130 -0.78 4.46 -13.53
N MET A 131 -0.57 5.73 -13.14
CA MET A 131 -0.09 6.77 -14.06
C MET A 131 1.30 6.45 -14.64
N ARG A 132 2.19 5.87 -13.83
CA ARG A 132 3.52 5.46 -14.29
C ARG A 132 3.41 4.34 -15.33
N LYS A 133 2.57 3.33 -15.07
CA LYS A 133 2.30 2.23 -16.02
C LYS A 133 1.69 2.72 -17.32
N GLN A 134 0.70 3.61 -17.26
CA GLN A 134 0.07 4.19 -18.45
C GLN A 134 1.08 5.00 -19.29
N MET A 135 1.95 5.78 -18.63
CA MET A 135 2.98 6.54 -19.33
C MET A 135 4.02 5.63 -20.00
N GLU A 136 4.50 4.59 -19.30
CA GLU A 136 5.40 3.59 -19.87
C GLU A 136 4.81 2.93 -21.13
N GLU A 137 3.51 2.62 -21.09
CA GLU A 137 2.81 1.99 -22.22
C GLU A 137 2.61 2.95 -23.39
N MET A 138 2.23 4.22 -23.13
CA MET A 138 2.17 5.24 -24.18
C MET A 138 3.52 5.45 -24.87
N ILE A 139 4.61 5.57 -24.09
CA ILE A 139 5.97 5.71 -24.63
C ILE A 139 6.32 4.51 -25.52
N LYS A 140 6.00 3.30 -25.07
CA LYS A 140 6.25 2.08 -25.84
C LYS A 140 5.52 2.11 -27.17
N GLN A 141 4.23 2.41 -27.17
CA GLN A 141 3.40 2.50 -28.39
C GLN A 141 3.94 3.55 -29.38
N TYR A 142 4.33 4.74 -28.91
CA TYR A 142 4.94 5.76 -29.77
C TYR A 142 6.28 5.30 -30.37
N SER A 143 7.11 4.60 -29.59
CA SER A 143 8.39 4.08 -30.08
C SER A 143 8.24 3.00 -31.16
N GLU A 144 7.22 2.15 -31.04
CA GLU A 144 6.89 1.12 -32.03
C GLU A 144 6.38 1.76 -33.33
N GLN A 145 5.44 2.71 -33.24
CA GLN A 145 4.93 3.42 -34.41
C GLN A 145 6.01 4.23 -35.15
N ALA A 146 6.97 4.80 -34.44
CA ALA A 146 8.09 5.52 -35.06
C ALA A 146 9.05 4.58 -35.79
N ARG A 147 9.27 3.36 -35.26
CA ARG A 147 10.08 2.33 -35.92
C ARG A 147 9.42 1.83 -37.20
N ASP A 148 8.12 1.54 -37.16
CA ASP A 148 7.40 1.03 -38.33
C ASP A 148 7.36 2.05 -39.48
N LYS A 149 7.24 3.35 -39.17
CA LYS A 149 7.29 4.43 -40.17
C LYS A 149 8.68 4.62 -40.80
N ASN A 150 9.76 4.36 -40.06
CA ASN A 150 11.12 4.46 -40.58
C ASN A 150 11.56 3.22 -41.38
N VAL A 151 10.90 2.08 -41.20
CA VAL A 151 11.16 0.86 -42.01
C VAL A 151 10.34 0.87 -43.30
N ALA A 152 9.20 1.55 -43.32
CA ALA A 152 8.33 1.70 -44.48
C ALA A 152 8.70 2.88 -45.41
N ALA A 153 9.68 3.71 -45.03
CA ALA A 153 10.18 4.86 -45.79
C ALA A 153 11.57 4.56 -46.35
#